data_AF-A0A8S0WSE8-F1
#
_entry.id   AF-A0A8S0WSE8-F1
#
_cell.length_a   1.000
_cell.length_b   1.000
_cell.length_c   1.000
_cell.angle_alpha   90.00
_cell.angle_beta   90.00
_cell.angle_gamma   90.00
#
_symmetry.space_group_name_H-M   'P 1'
#
loop_
_entity.id
_entity.type
_entity.pdbx_description
1 polymer ?
#
loop_
_entity_poly.entity_id
_entity_poly.type
_entity_poly.pdbx_seq_one_letter_code
_entity_poly.pdbx_strand_id
1 'polypeptide(L)'
;MPFPTDAAWPAGLLKIFEICRHELQPLENRYYGPYNKLLTYCFNPDSFEFFIAPQSPPREFSPRDTVDFAVFLIVFDIQRRPVLIAEIKDDAWATRADLRFKADDQIRHRYDSMLDDCPLPRLWGLSLLGTSLRVYCGDVATGAVEPVFDNRPSPGRTLPRNFLEGAWNIDILSQEGFDKMKEIVGNIVGN
;
A
#
# COMPACT_ATOMS: atom_id res chain seq x y z
N MET A 1 16.63 -15.56 -3.00
CA MET A 1 15.49 -15.31 -3.91
C MET A 1 14.27 -15.01 -3.06
N PRO A 2 13.60 -13.87 -3.28
CA PRO A 2 12.66 -13.32 -2.30
C PRO A 2 11.26 -13.96 -2.31
N PHE A 3 10.92 -14.70 -3.36
CA PHE A 3 9.86 -15.70 -3.30
C PHE A 3 10.52 -17.08 -3.22
N PRO A 4 10.07 -17.99 -2.34
CA PRO A 4 10.27 -19.42 -2.57
C PRO A 4 9.72 -19.75 -3.98
N THR A 5 9.98 -20.94 -4.51
CA THR A 5 9.47 -21.41 -5.81
C THR A 5 7.93 -21.48 -5.93
N ASP A 6 7.21 -20.77 -5.06
CA ASP A 6 5.79 -20.72 -4.90
C ASP A 6 5.11 -20.13 -6.14
N ALA A 7 3.99 -20.76 -6.49
CA ALA A 7 3.12 -20.39 -7.59
C ALA A 7 1.89 -19.60 -7.12
N ALA A 8 1.63 -19.53 -5.81
CA ALA A 8 0.50 -18.84 -5.21
C ALA A 8 0.81 -18.47 -3.74
N TRP A 9 -0.04 -17.65 -3.12
CA TRP A 9 0.07 -17.31 -1.70
C TRP A 9 0.00 -18.56 -0.80
N PRO A 10 0.79 -18.61 0.29
CA PRO A 10 0.67 -19.67 1.28
C PRO A 10 -0.73 -19.70 1.90
N ALA A 11 -1.29 -20.90 2.08
CA ALA A 11 -2.63 -21.08 2.64
C ALA A 11 -2.79 -20.41 4.04
N GLY A 12 -1.73 -20.40 4.84
CA GLY A 12 -1.71 -19.73 6.14
C GLY A 12 -1.89 -18.21 6.04
N LEU A 13 -1.33 -17.58 4.99
CA LEU A 13 -1.50 -16.15 4.73
C LEU A 13 -2.97 -15.85 4.38
N LEU A 14 -3.54 -16.63 3.46
CA LEU A 14 -4.94 -16.47 3.04
C LEU A 14 -5.91 -16.61 4.23
N LYS A 15 -5.66 -17.61 5.09
CA LYS A 15 -6.45 -17.83 6.30
C LYS A 15 -6.41 -16.65 7.29
N ILE A 16 -5.25 -16.00 7.44
CA ILE A 16 -5.12 -14.81 8.30
C ILE A 16 -6.02 -13.68 7.79
N PHE A 17 -6.00 -13.41 6.48
CA PHE A 17 -6.86 -12.39 5.88
C PHE A 17 -8.34 -12.75 5.99
N GLU A 18 -8.70 -14.01 5.79
CA GLU A 18 -10.07 -14.50 5.94
C GLU A 18 -10.61 -14.26 7.37
N ILE A 19 -9.83 -14.61 8.39
CA ILE A 19 -10.19 -14.37 9.80
C ILE A 19 -10.42 -12.87 10.04
N CYS A 20 -9.49 -12.01 9.61
CA CYS A 20 -9.62 -10.57 9.81
C CYS A 20 -10.81 -9.97 9.05
N ARG A 21 -11.15 -10.45 7.84
CA ARG A 21 -12.35 -10.01 7.12
C ARG A 21 -13.65 -10.28 7.89
N HIS A 22 -13.71 -11.38 8.66
CA HIS A 22 -14.88 -11.76 9.46
C HIS A 22 -14.97 -11.08 10.82
N GLU A 23 -13.93 -10.37 11.27
CA GLU A 23 -14.00 -9.55 12.47
C GLU A 23 -14.90 -8.33 12.24
N LEU A 24 -16.04 -8.30 12.95
CA LEU A 24 -17.08 -7.28 12.83
C LEU A 24 -16.77 -5.97 13.58
N GLN A 25 -15.74 -5.97 14.43
CA GLN A 25 -15.35 -4.77 15.17
C GLN A 25 -14.49 -3.88 14.26
N PRO A 26 -14.80 -2.58 14.12
CA PRO A 26 -13.98 -1.63 13.37
C PRO A 26 -12.71 -1.32 14.16
N LEU A 27 -11.76 -2.27 14.15
CA LEU A 27 -10.38 -1.99 14.49
C LEU A 27 -9.79 -1.27 13.27
N GLU A 28 -9.44 0.00 13.42
CA GLU A 28 -8.82 0.83 12.36
C GLU A 28 -7.59 0.16 11.71
N ASN A 29 -6.97 -0.79 12.43
CA ASN A 29 -5.78 -1.52 12.02
C ASN A 29 -6.03 -3.01 11.71
N ARG A 30 -7.28 -3.40 11.40
CA ARG A 30 -7.68 -4.81 11.14
C ARG A 30 -6.79 -5.52 10.11
N TYR A 31 -6.39 -4.80 9.05
CA TYR A 31 -5.55 -5.33 7.99
C TYR A 31 -4.04 -5.13 8.23
N TYR A 32 -3.64 -4.35 9.24
CA TYR A 32 -2.23 -4.05 9.50
C TYR A 32 -1.40 -5.31 9.79
N GLY A 33 -1.86 -6.15 10.72
CA GLY A 33 -1.19 -7.40 11.08
C GLY A 33 -1.03 -8.36 9.88
N PRO A 34 -2.12 -8.65 9.14
CA PRO A 34 -2.08 -9.42 7.89
C PRO A 34 -1.08 -8.88 6.86
N TYR A 35 -1.06 -7.57 6.60
CA TYR A 35 -0.14 -6.98 5.64
C TYR A 35 1.30 -6.94 6.12
N ASN A 36 1.56 -6.69 7.40
CA ASN A 36 2.90 -6.81 7.96
C ASN A 36 3.43 -8.24 7.73
N LYS A 37 2.61 -9.26 7.96
CA LYS A 37 2.97 -10.65 7.70
C LYS A 37 3.22 -10.93 6.21
N LEU A 38 2.37 -10.40 5.32
CA LEU A 38 2.49 -10.52 3.86
C LEU A 38 3.81 -9.92 3.37
N LEU A 39 4.12 -8.69 3.78
CA LEU A 39 5.36 -8.02 3.38
C LEU A 39 6.59 -8.75 3.95
N THR A 40 6.54 -9.23 5.20
CA THR A 40 7.64 -10.02 5.78
C THR A 40 7.89 -11.30 4.98
N TYR A 41 6.82 -11.96 4.52
CA TYR A 41 6.95 -13.12 3.64
C TYR A 41 7.56 -12.75 2.27
N CYS A 42 7.13 -11.63 1.68
CA CYS A 42 7.62 -11.17 0.37
C CYS A 42 9.10 -10.77 0.36
N PHE A 43 9.60 -10.14 1.42
CA PHE A 43 10.98 -9.67 1.50
C PHE A 43 11.94 -10.66 2.17
N ASN A 44 11.55 -11.94 2.17
CA ASN A 44 12.25 -13.09 2.74
C ASN A 44 12.63 -12.92 4.23
N PRO A 45 11.99 -13.65 5.16
CA PRO A 45 12.31 -13.55 6.58
C PRO A 45 13.77 -13.92 6.93
N ASP A 46 14.46 -14.64 6.05
CA ASP A 46 15.86 -15.04 6.25
C ASP A 46 16.87 -14.05 5.65
N SER A 47 16.41 -12.99 4.97
CA SER A 47 17.26 -11.91 4.48
C SER A 47 17.35 -10.77 5.50
N PHE A 48 18.54 -10.18 5.61
CA PHE A 48 18.79 -8.96 6.41
C PHE A 48 18.98 -7.72 5.53
N GLU A 49 18.73 -7.83 4.22
CA GLU A 49 18.89 -6.73 3.27
C GLU A 49 17.74 -5.73 3.36
N PHE A 50 16.58 -6.18 3.84
CA PHE A 50 15.38 -5.37 3.97
C PHE A 50 14.74 -5.54 5.34
N PHE A 51 14.08 -4.49 5.81
CA PHE A 51 13.24 -4.55 6.99
C PHE A 51 11.98 -3.72 6.82
N ILE A 52 10.92 -4.10 7.55
CA ILE A 52 9.62 -3.44 7.50
C ILE A 52 9.46 -2.62 8.77
N ALA A 53 9.06 -1.36 8.62
CA ALA A 53 8.81 -0.49 9.76
C ALA A 53 7.44 0.20 9.63
N PRO A 54 6.59 0.16 10.68
CA PRO A 54 5.42 1.01 10.76
C PRO A 54 5.81 2.48 10.84
N GLN A 55 5.05 3.31 10.16
CA GLN A 55 5.12 4.76 10.30
C GLN A 55 3.76 5.32 10.71
N SER A 56 3.80 6.29 11.61
CA SER A 56 2.62 7.09 11.94
C SER A 56 2.54 8.27 10.98
N PRO A 57 1.33 8.73 10.60
CA PRO A 57 1.19 9.96 9.84
C PRO A 57 1.81 11.13 10.63
N PRO A 58 2.42 12.13 9.96
CA PRO A 58 2.84 13.35 10.62
C PRO A 58 1.66 13.99 11.37
N ARG A 59 1.93 14.60 12.53
CA ARG A 59 0.93 15.25 13.42
C ARG A 59 0.22 16.46 12.80
N GLU A 60 0.41 16.74 11.52
CA GLU A 60 -0.15 17.89 10.81
C GLU A 60 -1.64 17.74 10.46
N PHE A 61 -2.20 16.53 10.61
CA PHE A 61 -3.65 16.34 10.62
C PHE A 61 -4.22 16.96 11.90
N SER A 62 -5.04 17.99 11.73
CA SER A 62 -5.57 18.81 12.81
C SER A 62 -6.26 17.96 13.91
N PRO A 63 -6.21 18.36 15.21
CA PRO A 63 -6.78 17.59 16.31
C PRO A 63 -8.31 17.41 16.27
N ARG A 64 -8.98 17.96 15.25
CA ARG A 64 -10.42 17.76 14.99
C ARG A 64 -10.71 16.58 14.07
N ASP A 65 -9.70 16.03 13.39
CA ASP A 65 -9.78 14.75 12.69
C ASP A 65 -9.43 13.65 13.70
N THR A 66 -10.41 13.33 14.54
CA THR A 66 -10.33 12.29 15.57
C THR A 66 -9.85 10.97 14.97
N VAL A 67 -8.73 10.45 15.49
CA VAL A 67 -8.36 9.04 15.50
C VAL A 67 -8.28 8.42 14.09
N ASP A 68 -7.35 8.86 13.26
CA ASP A 68 -6.93 8.07 12.09
C ASP A 68 -5.47 7.69 12.40
N PHE A 69 -5.26 6.74 13.34
CA PHE A 69 -3.94 6.16 13.60
C PHE A 69 -3.54 5.24 12.45
N ALA A 70 -3.62 5.76 11.23
CA ALA A 70 -3.34 5.04 10.00
C ALA A 70 -1.85 4.75 9.94
N VAL A 71 -1.46 3.62 10.52
CA VAL A 71 -0.11 3.11 10.42
C VAL A 71 0.04 2.56 9.02
N PHE A 72 0.93 3.18 8.25
CA PHE A 72 1.36 2.64 6.96
C PHE A 72 2.68 1.90 7.15
N LEU A 73 2.96 0.97 6.26
CA LEU A 73 4.19 0.17 6.31
C LEU A 73 5.17 0.68 5.26
N ILE A 74 6.45 0.74 5.63
CA ILE A 74 7.53 0.99 4.68
C ILE A 74 8.48 -0.21 4.72
N VAL A 75 8.88 -0.65 3.54
CA VAL A 75 10.04 -1.53 3.37
C VAL A 75 11.26 -0.66 3.11
N PHE A 76 12.26 -0.82 3.97
CA PHE A 76 13.54 -0.15 3.90
C PHE A 76 14.63 -1.13 3.48
N ASP A 77 15.65 -0.65 2.77
CA ASP A 77 16.91 -1.35 2.65
C ASP A 77 17.74 -1.28 3.95
N ILE A 78 18.88 -1.97 4.00
CA ILE A 78 19.76 -2.01 5.18
C ILE A 78 20.34 -0.63 5.57
N GLN A 79 20.37 0.33 4.64
CA GLN A 79 20.76 1.73 4.89
C GLN A 79 19.59 2.61 5.33
N ARG A 80 18.40 2.03 5.58
CA ARG A 80 17.18 2.74 5.97
C ARG A 80 16.66 3.69 4.88
N ARG A 81 16.81 3.32 3.61
CA ARG A 81 16.25 4.04 2.47
C ARG A 81 14.98 3.34 1.95
N PRO A 82 13.90 4.08 1.65
CA PRO A 82 12.61 3.49 1.30
C PRO A 82 12.65 2.84 -0.08
N VAL A 83 12.13 1.62 -0.20
CA VAL A 83 11.99 0.91 -1.49
C VAL A 83 10.54 0.54 -1.82
N LEU A 84 9.68 0.45 -0.81
CA LEU A 84 8.24 0.21 -0.98
C LEU A 84 7.44 0.87 0.13
N ILE A 85 6.35 1.53 -0.22
CA ILE A 85 5.35 2.11 0.69
C ILE A 85 4.07 1.28 0.58
N ALA A 86 3.42 0.98 1.71
CA ALA A 86 2.11 0.33 1.75
C ALA A 86 1.15 1.10 2.66
N GLU A 87 0.22 1.81 2.04
CA GLU A 87 -0.89 2.51 2.70
C GLU A 87 -2.08 1.55 2.81
N ILE A 88 -2.53 1.29 4.04
CA ILE A 88 -3.51 0.25 4.36
C ILE A 88 -4.74 0.89 4.98
N LYS A 89 -5.90 0.63 4.38
CA LYS A 89 -7.22 1.08 4.83
C LYS A 89 -8.21 -0.07 4.84
N ASP A 90 -9.35 0.16 5.45
CA ASP A 90 -10.44 -0.81 5.53
C ASP A 90 -11.16 -1.00 4.17
N ASP A 91 -11.77 -2.16 3.92
CA ASP A 91 -12.55 -2.42 2.69
C ASP A 91 -13.71 -1.44 2.49
N ALA A 92 -14.28 -0.90 3.58
CA ALA A 92 -15.33 0.11 3.49
C ALA A 92 -14.90 1.35 2.67
N TRP A 93 -13.61 1.66 2.61
CA TRP A 93 -13.07 2.78 1.83
C TRP A 93 -13.27 2.60 0.33
N ALA A 94 -13.25 1.36 -0.17
CA ALA A 94 -13.44 1.09 -1.59
C ALA A 94 -14.84 1.49 -2.08
N THR A 95 -15.84 1.55 -1.20
CA THR A 95 -17.24 1.84 -1.57
C THR A 95 -17.57 3.32 -1.71
N ARG A 96 -16.70 4.22 -1.23
CA ARG A 96 -16.97 5.65 -1.13
C ARG A 96 -15.97 6.49 -1.93
N ALA A 97 -16.49 7.35 -2.82
CA ALA A 97 -15.68 8.21 -3.67
C ALA A 97 -14.74 9.15 -2.90
N ASP A 98 -15.21 9.70 -1.78
CA ASP A 98 -14.40 10.57 -0.92
C ASP A 98 -13.26 9.82 -0.23
N LEU A 99 -13.48 8.57 0.19
CA LEU A 99 -12.45 7.74 0.80
C LEU A 99 -11.45 7.20 -0.21
N ARG A 100 -11.89 6.81 -1.41
CA ARG A 100 -10.99 6.48 -2.53
C ARG A 100 -10.10 7.66 -2.89
N PHE A 101 -10.67 8.86 -3.01
CA PHE A 101 -9.87 10.05 -3.27
C PHE A 101 -8.89 10.35 -2.14
N LYS A 102 -9.31 10.24 -0.87
CA LYS A 102 -8.41 10.39 0.29
C LYS A 102 -7.26 9.37 0.25
N ALA A 103 -7.51 8.13 -0.15
CA ALA A 103 -6.47 7.10 -0.25
C ALA A 103 -5.46 7.35 -1.38
N ASP A 104 -5.92 7.81 -2.56
CA ASP A 104 -5.04 8.23 -3.66
C ASP A 104 -4.18 9.44 -3.26
N ASP A 105 -4.80 10.42 -2.62
CA ASP A 105 -4.11 11.61 -2.12
C ASP A 105 -3.06 11.26 -1.04
N GLN A 106 -3.41 10.39 -0.09
CA GLN A 106 -2.51 10.00 1.00
C GLN A 106 -1.25 9.30 0.49
N ILE A 107 -1.36 8.34 -0.44
CA ILE A 107 -0.18 7.64 -0.95
C ILE A 107 0.72 8.57 -1.79
N ARG A 108 0.13 9.50 -2.56
CA ARG A 108 0.90 10.50 -3.32
C ARG A 108 1.69 11.44 -2.43
N HIS A 109 1.09 11.92 -1.34
CA HIS A 109 1.82 12.73 -0.35
C HIS A 109 3.03 11.99 0.26
N ARG A 110 3.05 10.65 0.28
CA ARG A 110 4.23 9.90 0.72
C ARG A 110 5.37 9.99 -0.27
N TYR A 111 5.08 10.01 -1.57
CA TYR A 111 6.10 10.19 -2.60
C TYR A 111 6.82 11.53 -2.44
N ASP A 112 6.09 12.62 -2.17
CA ASP A 112 6.68 13.95 -1.94
C ASP A 112 7.75 13.96 -0.83
N SER A 113 7.62 13.06 0.15
CA SER A 113 8.53 12.99 1.30
C SER A 113 9.64 11.94 1.17
N MET A 114 9.49 10.95 0.28
CA MET A 114 10.32 9.72 0.29
C MET A 114 10.96 9.40 -1.05
N LEU A 115 10.50 9.99 -2.15
CA LEU A 115 10.97 9.62 -3.49
C LEU A 115 12.45 9.95 -3.68
N ASP A 116 12.90 11.12 -3.20
CA ASP A 116 14.29 11.56 -3.30
C ASP A 116 15.26 10.70 -2.48
N ASP A 117 14.77 10.01 -1.45
CA ASP A 117 15.57 9.12 -0.60
C ASP A 117 15.64 7.68 -1.15
N CYS A 118 14.83 7.36 -2.16
CA CYS A 118 14.76 6.01 -2.72
C CYS A 118 16.08 5.65 -3.44
N PRO A 119 16.70 4.49 -3.12
CA PRO A 119 17.98 4.12 -3.70
C PRO A 119 17.86 3.45 -5.07
N LEU A 120 16.63 3.17 -5.50
CA LEU A 120 16.31 2.49 -6.75
C LEU A 120 15.83 3.51 -7.78
N PRO A 121 15.82 3.19 -9.09
CA PRO A 121 15.21 4.05 -10.09
C PRO A 121 13.71 4.32 -9.85
N ARG A 122 13.05 3.45 -9.07
CA ARG A 122 11.61 3.50 -8.80
C ARG A 122 11.30 3.21 -7.34
N LEU A 123 10.44 4.03 -6.75
CA LEU A 123 9.82 3.78 -5.45
C LEU A 123 8.43 3.16 -5.66
N TRP A 124 8.22 1.96 -5.14
CA TRP A 124 6.94 1.28 -5.27
C TRP A 124 5.95 1.71 -4.19
N GLY A 125 4.68 1.82 -4.55
CA GLY A 125 3.59 2.19 -3.65
C GLY A 125 2.43 1.23 -3.78
N LEU A 126 1.93 0.73 -2.66
CA LEU A 126 0.75 -0.11 -2.58
C LEU A 126 -0.33 0.67 -1.82
N SER A 127 -1.43 1.00 -2.48
CA SER A 127 -2.62 1.49 -1.80
C SER A 127 -3.60 0.35 -1.67
N LEU A 128 -3.96 0.00 -0.45
CA LEU A 128 -4.72 -1.19 -0.10
C LEU A 128 -6.02 -0.78 0.62
N LEU A 129 -7.16 -1.08 0.02
CA LEU A 129 -8.49 -0.89 0.61
C LEU A 129 -9.08 -2.27 0.91
N GLY A 130 -8.91 -2.71 2.16
CA GLY A 130 -9.10 -4.11 2.51
C GLY A 130 -8.10 -4.96 1.75
N THR A 131 -8.57 -5.78 0.80
CA THR A 131 -7.70 -6.55 -0.11
C THR A 131 -7.65 -6.01 -1.54
N SER A 132 -8.40 -4.95 -1.83
CA SER A 132 -8.34 -4.28 -3.13
C SER A 132 -7.06 -3.46 -3.20
N LEU A 133 -6.23 -3.72 -4.20
CA LEU A 133 -4.94 -3.11 -4.43
C LEU A 133 -5.01 -2.16 -5.64
N ARG A 134 -4.36 -1.01 -5.48
CA ARG A 134 -3.89 -0.16 -6.56
C ARG A 134 -2.38 0.05 -6.39
N VAL A 135 -1.63 -0.23 -7.45
CA VAL A 135 -0.17 -0.08 -7.47
C VAL A 135 0.20 1.31 -7.99
N TYR A 136 1.19 1.90 -7.34
CA TYR A 136 1.81 3.16 -7.71
C TYR A 136 3.31 2.94 -7.95
N CYS A 137 3.87 3.74 -8.85
CA CYS A 137 5.29 3.74 -9.18
C CYS A 137 5.76 5.18 -9.31
N GLY A 138 6.64 5.60 -8.40
CA GLY A 138 7.33 6.88 -8.48
C GLY A 138 8.67 6.72 -9.17
N ASP A 139 8.92 7.47 -10.23
CA ASP A 139 10.20 7.53 -10.93
C ASP A 139 11.13 8.56 -10.27
N VAL A 140 12.27 8.10 -9.77
CA VAL A 140 13.19 8.94 -8.97
C VAL A 140 13.87 10.03 -9.81
N ALA A 141 14.10 9.79 -11.10
CA ALA A 141 14.78 10.75 -11.95
C ALA A 141 13.88 11.93 -12.36
N THR A 142 12.59 11.67 -12.57
CA THR A 142 11.62 12.66 -13.07
C THR A 142 10.68 13.20 -12.01
N GLY A 143 10.57 12.52 -10.87
CA GLY A 143 9.56 12.81 -9.85
C GLY A 143 8.14 12.39 -10.24
N ALA A 144 7.94 11.75 -11.39
CA ALA A 144 6.62 11.36 -11.87
C ALA A 144 6.08 10.16 -11.09
N VAL A 145 4.80 10.22 -10.68
CA VAL A 145 4.11 9.11 -10.01
C VAL A 145 3.00 8.58 -10.89
N GLU A 146 3.10 7.31 -11.27
CA GLU A 146 2.06 6.56 -11.94
C GLU A 146 1.19 5.80 -10.93
N PRO A 147 -0.12 5.61 -11.19
CA PRO A 147 -0.91 6.27 -12.25
C PRO A 147 -0.96 7.79 -12.07
N VAL A 148 -1.20 8.54 -13.15
CA VAL A 148 -1.30 10.02 -13.11
C VAL A 148 -2.42 10.45 -12.17
N PHE A 149 -2.23 11.59 -11.49
CA PHE A 149 -3.21 12.13 -10.56
C PHE A 149 -4.52 12.56 -11.26
N ASP A 150 -5.63 11.97 -10.82
CA ASP A 150 -6.96 12.38 -11.25
C ASP A 150 -7.48 13.49 -10.33
N ASN A 151 -7.44 14.72 -10.85
CA ASN A 151 -7.95 15.88 -10.13
C ASN A 151 -9.45 15.78 -9.88
N ARG A 152 -9.91 16.45 -8.80
CA ARG A 152 -11.34 16.64 -8.54
C ARG A 152 -12.02 17.26 -9.79
N PRO A 153 -13.08 16.66 -10.34
CA PRO A 153 -13.70 17.13 -11.58
C PRO A 153 -14.33 18.52 -11.49
N SER A 154 -14.76 18.95 -10.30
CA SER A 154 -15.38 20.26 -10.09
C SER A 154 -15.04 20.80 -8.70
N PRO A 155 -14.12 21.76 -8.60
CA PRO A 155 -13.83 22.45 -7.35
C PRO A 155 -15.11 23.01 -6.72
N GLY A 156 -15.30 22.82 -5.41
CA GLY A 156 -16.48 23.29 -4.67
C GLY A 156 -17.76 22.43 -4.76
N ARG A 157 -17.76 21.31 -5.51
CA ARG A 157 -18.88 20.35 -5.54
C ARG A 157 -18.53 19.04 -4.83
N THR A 158 -19.55 18.30 -4.43
CA THR A 158 -19.37 16.93 -3.92
C THR A 158 -18.80 16.03 -5.02
N LEU A 159 -18.01 15.03 -4.62
CA LEU A 159 -17.43 14.08 -5.57
C LEU A 159 -18.53 13.21 -6.20
N PRO A 160 -18.49 12.97 -7.53
CA PRO A 160 -19.33 11.96 -8.15
C PRO A 160 -19.15 10.61 -7.47
N ARG A 161 -20.23 9.84 -7.28
CA ARG A 161 -20.18 8.54 -6.58
C ARG A 161 -19.23 7.54 -7.24
N ASN A 162 -19.10 7.62 -8.57
CA ASN A 162 -18.23 6.78 -9.39
C ASN A 162 -16.79 7.33 -9.53
N PHE A 163 -16.44 8.43 -8.85
CA PHE A 163 -15.09 8.96 -8.94
C PHE A 163 -14.07 7.96 -8.38
N LEU A 164 -13.01 7.66 -9.16
CA LEU A 164 -12.02 6.60 -8.92
C LEU A 164 -12.61 5.19 -8.72
N GLU A 165 -13.85 4.95 -9.18
CA GLU A 165 -14.42 3.61 -9.18
C GLU A 165 -13.61 2.69 -10.10
N GLY A 166 -13.34 1.46 -9.63
CA GLY A 166 -12.51 0.52 -10.36
C GLY A 166 -11.00 0.81 -10.33
N ALA A 167 -10.54 1.84 -9.61
CA ALA A 167 -9.10 2.15 -9.55
C ALA A 167 -8.29 1.15 -8.69
N TRP A 168 -8.91 0.55 -7.66
CA TRP A 168 -8.36 -0.57 -6.87
C TRP A 168 -8.93 -1.88 -7.41
N ASN A 169 -8.47 -2.28 -8.59
CA ASN A 169 -9.03 -3.39 -9.36
C ASN A 169 -8.37 -4.74 -9.13
N ILE A 170 -7.20 -4.79 -8.48
CA ILE A 170 -6.49 -6.05 -8.22
C ILE A 170 -6.87 -6.54 -6.82
N ASP A 171 -7.35 -7.78 -6.67
CA ASP A 171 -7.40 -8.39 -5.33
C ASP A 171 -6.01 -8.93 -4.99
N ILE A 172 -5.37 -8.40 -3.94
CA ILE A 172 -4.02 -8.80 -3.53
C ILE A 172 -3.92 -10.31 -3.26
N LEU A 173 -5.01 -10.95 -2.81
CA LEU A 173 -5.03 -12.37 -2.49
C LEU A 173 -5.31 -13.29 -3.69
N SER A 174 -5.63 -12.70 -4.84
CA SER A 174 -5.82 -13.44 -6.10
C SER A 174 -4.48 -13.86 -6.71
N GLN A 175 -4.54 -14.69 -7.76
CA GLN A 175 -3.36 -15.03 -8.55
C GLN A 175 -2.73 -13.79 -9.20
N GLU A 176 -3.56 -12.88 -9.73
CA GLU A 176 -3.08 -11.61 -10.30
C GLU A 176 -2.35 -10.77 -9.24
N GLY A 177 -2.89 -10.69 -8.02
CA GLY A 177 -2.25 -10.00 -6.90
C GLY A 177 -0.92 -10.63 -6.49
N PHE A 178 -0.85 -11.97 -6.46
CA PHE A 178 0.39 -12.71 -6.21
C PHE A 178 1.45 -12.42 -7.26
N ASP A 179 1.10 -12.57 -8.54
CA ASP A 179 2.01 -12.34 -9.66
C ASP A 179 2.50 -10.88 -9.67
N LYS A 180 1.62 -9.93 -9.35
CA LYS A 180 1.99 -8.52 -9.25
C LYS A 180 2.98 -8.24 -8.11
N MET A 181 2.77 -8.83 -6.94
CA MET A 181 3.74 -8.70 -5.84
C MET A 181 5.08 -9.36 -6.17
N LYS A 182 5.06 -10.49 -6.86
CA LYS A 182 6.27 -11.18 -7.32
C LYS A 182 7.07 -10.32 -8.31
N GLU A 183 6.39 -9.66 -9.24
CA GLU A 183 6.99 -8.67 -10.15
C GLU A 183 7.64 -7.51 -9.36
N ILE A 184 6.90 -6.88 -8.45
CA ILE A 184 7.37 -5.72 -7.67
C ILE A 184 8.61 -6.07 -6.85
N VAL A 185 8.56 -7.15 -6.08
CA VAL A 185 9.67 -7.59 -5.23
C VAL A 185 10.86 -8.05 -6.08
N GLY A 186 10.61 -8.74 -7.20
CA GLY A 186 11.65 -9.10 -8.15
C GLY A 186 12.39 -7.89 -8.70
N ASN A 187 11.66 -6.80 -9.00
CA ASN A 187 12.27 -5.53 -9.38
C ASN A 187 13.06 -4.90 -8.24
N ILE A 188 12.59 -4.98 -6.99
CA ILE A 188 13.31 -4.38 -5.85
C ILE A 188 14.60 -5.13 -5.52
N VAL A 189 14.55 -6.47 -5.50
CA VAL A 189 15.68 -7.32 -5.09
C VAL A 189 16.66 -7.58 -6.25
N GLY A 190 16.23 -7.41 -7.49
CA GLY A 190 17.07 -7.59 -8.68
C GLY A 190 17.95 -6.38 -9.03
N ASN A 191 17.80 -5.25 -8.35
CA ASN A 191 18.62 -4.04 -8.50
C ASN A 191 19.60 -3.91 -7.34
#